data_AF-A0A9D7VPD2-F1
#
_entry.id   AF-A0A9D7VPD2-F1
#
_cell.length_a   1.000
_cell.length_b   1.000
_cell.length_c   1.000
_cell.angle_alpha   90.00
_cell.angle_beta   90.00
_cell.angle_gamma   90.00
#
_symmetry.space_group_name_H-M   'P 1'
#
loop_
_entity.id
_entity.type
_entity.pdbx_description
1 polymer ?
#
loop_
_entity_poly.entity_id
_entity_poly.type
_entity_poly.pdbx_seq_one_letter_code
_entity_poly.pdbx_strand_id
1 'polypeptide(L)'
;MTDDALKEAILDANNGAAICFLGAGFSIGATIAYKKEIPQVDELTSLIWDIIGPPSIPNATLTDLAEYCETDDEKKGKLNDLLMKNYTLCIVNEEHKKVLDLPWRAIFTTNFDDLAEEYLKSHQVITPSFDIKKFNTQKKPIYYLHGRARDLLDSQSDPAIVISETAYLEIKEKNRNLYAVLENEIHAASHVFLSDTLFEIQK
;
A
#
# COMPACT_ATOMS: atom_id res chain seq x y z
N MET A 1 -22.38 5.72 13.75
CA MET A 1 -22.97 5.63 12.40
C MET A 1 -24.38 5.08 12.56
N THR A 2 -25.39 5.67 11.94
CA THR A 2 -26.75 5.11 11.97
C THR A 2 -26.85 3.96 10.97
N ASP A 3 -27.73 2.99 11.21
CA ASP A 3 -27.94 1.87 10.27
C ASP A 3 -28.27 2.32 8.84
N ASP A 4 -28.92 3.48 8.71
CA ASP A 4 -29.28 4.02 7.40
C ASP A 4 -28.08 4.61 6.64
N ALA A 5 -27.16 5.29 7.35
CA ALA A 5 -25.92 5.78 6.74
C ALA A 5 -25.01 4.63 6.27
N LEU A 6 -24.98 3.52 7.03
CA LEU A 6 -24.22 2.33 6.62
C LEU A 6 -24.84 1.67 5.37
N LYS A 7 -26.18 1.56 5.31
CA LYS A 7 -26.88 1.03 4.14
C LYS A 7 -26.62 1.89 2.89
N GLU A 8 -26.63 3.21 3.05
CA GLU A 8 -26.34 4.15 1.96
C GLU A 8 -24.91 3.97 1.44
N ALA A 9 -23.92 3.91 2.34
CA ALA A 9 -22.54 3.67 1.95
C ALA A 9 -22.36 2.33 1.22
N ILE A 10 -23.03 1.26 1.68
CA ILE A 10 -23.00 -0.05 1.00
C ILE A 10 -23.67 0.02 -0.37
N LEU A 11 -24.76 0.77 -0.51
CA LEU A 11 -25.42 0.98 -1.79
C LEU A 11 -24.50 1.71 -2.78
N ASP A 12 -23.80 2.75 -2.33
CA ASP A 12 -22.84 3.49 -3.15
C ASP A 12 -21.65 2.64 -3.58
N ALA A 13 -21.15 1.76 -2.70
CA ALA A 13 -20.13 0.78 -3.07
C ALA A 13 -20.63 -0.18 -4.16
N ASN A 14 -21.85 -0.71 -4.03
CA ASN A 14 -22.45 -1.60 -5.03
C ASN A 14 -22.76 -0.91 -6.36
N ASN A 15 -23.00 0.41 -6.35
CA ASN A 15 -23.23 1.21 -7.55
C ASN A 15 -21.93 1.73 -8.20
N GLY A 16 -20.78 1.48 -7.58
CA GLY A 16 -19.48 1.97 -8.03
C GLY A 16 -19.27 3.47 -7.87
N ALA A 17 -19.97 4.08 -6.92
CA ALA A 17 -19.84 5.48 -6.54
C ALA A 17 -18.88 5.70 -5.35
N ALA A 18 -18.43 4.62 -4.70
CA ALA A 18 -17.48 4.68 -3.59
C ALA A 18 -16.05 4.32 -4.01
N ILE A 19 -15.08 4.88 -3.29
CA ILE A 19 -13.67 4.49 -3.39
C ILE A 19 -13.30 3.57 -2.23
N CYS A 20 -12.31 2.71 -2.45
CA CYS A 20 -11.76 1.82 -1.45
C CYS A 20 -10.30 2.17 -1.16
N PHE A 21 -9.96 2.33 0.11
CA PHE A 21 -8.62 2.55 0.60
C PHE A 21 -8.18 1.32 1.41
N LEU A 22 -7.19 0.61 0.90
CA LEU A 22 -6.62 -0.57 1.51
C LEU A 22 -5.45 -0.13 2.42
N GLY A 23 -5.64 -0.28 3.73
CA GLY A 23 -4.59 -0.12 4.74
C GLY A 23 -4.07 -1.48 5.22
N ALA A 24 -3.21 -1.48 6.23
CA ALA A 24 -2.57 -2.70 6.73
C ALA A 24 -3.59 -3.75 7.20
N GLY A 25 -4.75 -3.29 7.70
CA GLY A 25 -5.88 -4.14 8.06
C GLY A 25 -6.43 -5.01 6.93
N PHE A 26 -6.31 -4.58 5.67
CA PHE A 26 -6.68 -5.40 4.52
C PHE A 26 -5.82 -6.66 4.40
N SER A 27 -4.55 -6.58 4.80
CA SER A 27 -3.58 -7.67 4.62
C SER A 27 -3.60 -8.67 5.78
N ILE A 28 -4.48 -8.46 6.79
CA ILE A 28 -4.63 -9.39 7.92
C ILE A 28 -5.18 -10.73 7.43
N GLY A 29 -4.53 -11.81 7.87
CA GLY A 29 -4.90 -13.16 7.48
C GLY A 29 -4.55 -13.52 6.03
N ALA A 30 -3.86 -12.63 5.31
CA ALA A 30 -3.12 -13.00 4.11
C ALA A 30 -1.86 -13.78 4.47
N THR A 31 -1.43 -14.61 3.53
CA THR A 31 -0.15 -15.32 3.63
C THR A 31 0.63 -15.16 2.34
N ILE A 32 1.95 -15.34 2.38
CA ILE A 32 2.78 -15.49 1.18
C ILE A 32 2.83 -16.97 0.74
N ALA A 33 3.40 -17.26 -0.44
CA ALA A 33 3.55 -18.61 -1.00
C ALA A 33 4.06 -19.69 -0.02
N TYR A 34 4.87 -19.32 0.99
CA TYR A 34 5.39 -20.22 2.02
C TYR A 34 4.51 -20.32 3.29
N LYS A 35 3.26 -19.86 3.23
CA LYS A 35 2.28 -19.83 4.33
C LYS A 35 2.70 -19.03 5.57
N LYS A 36 3.66 -18.12 5.43
CA LYS A 36 3.95 -17.12 6.46
C LYS A 36 2.91 -15.99 6.32
N GLU A 37 2.40 -15.49 7.43
CA GLU A 37 1.56 -14.28 7.45
C GLU A 37 2.36 -13.06 6.98
N ILE A 38 1.66 -12.09 6.40
CA ILE A 38 2.27 -10.81 6.02
C ILE A 38 2.57 -10.02 7.31
N PRO A 39 3.84 -9.61 7.55
CA PRO A 39 4.21 -8.87 8.73
C PRO A 39 3.41 -7.57 8.87
N GLN A 40 2.87 -7.34 10.06
CA GLN A 40 2.28 -6.06 10.43
C GLN A 40 3.38 -5.09 10.87
N VAL A 41 3.05 -3.81 11.10
CA VAL A 41 4.02 -2.73 11.40
C VAL A 41 5.02 -3.12 12.51
N ASP A 42 4.54 -3.69 13.62
CA ASP A 42 5.39 -4.08 14.75
C ASP A 42 6.35 -5.23 14.39
N GLU A 43 5.87 -6.22 13.62
CA GLU A 43 6.72 -7.33 13.16
C GLU A 43 7.73 -6.83 12.12
N LEU A 44 7.31 -5.97 11.17
CA LEU A 44 8.20 -5.37 10.19
C LEU A 44 9.32 -4.57 10.87
N THR A 45 8.97 -3.75 11.86
CA THR A 45 9.93 -2.98 12.67
C THR A 45 10.96 -3.92 13.33
N SER A 46 10.48 -5.02 13.92
CA SER A 46 11.34 -6.02 14.56
C SER A 46 12.25 -6.74 13.55
N LEU A 47 11.71 -7.12 12.38
CA LEU A 47 12.49 -7.77 11.33
C LEU A 47 13.58 -6.84 10.77
N ILE A 48 13.28 -5.55 10.62
CA ILE A 48 14.26 -4.54 10.17
C ILE A 48 15.37 -4.40 11.22
N TRP A 49 15.00 -4.32 12.50
CA TRP A 49 15.96 -4.28 13.60
C TRP A 49 16.94 -5.46 13.57
N ASP A 50 16.43 -6.66 13.34
CA ASP A 50 17.25 -7.89 13.31
C ASP A 50 18.26 -7.91 12.15
N ILE A 51 17.92 -7.35 10.99
CA ILE A 51 18.79 -7.39 9.79
C ILE A 51 19.85 -6.29 9.77
N ILE A 52 19.58 -5.12 10.37
CA ILE A 52 20.52 -3.99 10.40
C ILE A 52 21.29 -3.88 11.72
N GLY A 53 20.85 -4.62 12.74
CA GLY A 53 21.36 -4.53 14.10
C GLY A 53 20.77 -3.35 14.87
N PRO A 54 21.01 -3.27 16.19
CA PRO A 54 20.43 -2.22 17.02
C PRO A 54 20.97 -0.85 16.61
N PRO A 55 20.15 0.07 16.06
CA PRO A 55 20.55 1.46 15.94
C PRO A 55 20.82 2.02 17.33
N SER A 56 21.62 3.09 17.40
CA SER A 56 21.85 3.85 18.64
C SER A 56 20.60 4.58 19.15
N ILE A 57 19.42 4.29 18.61
CA ILE A 57 18.13 4.97 18.84
C ILE A 57 17.25 4.03 19.67
N PRO A 58 17.07 4.30 20.97
CA PRO A 58 16.10 3.58 21.80
C PRO A 58 14.68 3.79 21.26
N ASN A 59 13.88 2.72 21.18
CA ASN A 59 12.49 2.76 20.72
C ASN A 59 12.30 3.34 19.30
N ALA A 60 13.24 3.05 18.39
CA ALA A 60 13.12 3.47 16.99
C ALA A 60 11.81 2.96 16.36
N THR A 61 11.09 3.86 15.71
CA THR A 61 9.88 3.55 14.93
C THR A 61 10.25 2.93 13.59
N LEU A 62 9.24 2.40 12.87
CA LEU A 62 9.43 1.93 11.49
C LEU A 62 10.05 3.00 10.59
N THR A 63 9.59 4.24 10.71
CA THR A 63 10.09 5.40 9.95
C THR A 63 11.55 5.71 10.30
N ASP A 64 11.91 5.70 11.59
CA ASP A 64 13.29 5.93 12.03
C ASP A 64 14.25 4.85 11.48
N LEU A 65 13.81 3.59 11.52
CA LEU A 65 14.61 2.47 11.01
C LEU A 65 14.75 2.54 9.48
N ALA A 66 13.70 2.93 8.76
CA ALA A 66 13.75 3.11 7.32
C ALA A 66 14.70 4.25 6.93
N GLU A 67 14.64 5.39 7.62
CA GLU A 67 15.58 6.51 7.45
C GLU A 67 17.02 6.03 7.69
N TYR A 68 17.25 5.25 8.74
CA TYR A 68 18.56 4.68 9.01
C TYR A 68 19.04 3.73 7.91
N CYS A 69 18.14 2.92 7.34
CA CYS A 69 18.45 2.06 6.19
C CYS A 69 18.86 2.85 4.94
N GLU A 70 18.30 4.04 4.74
CA GLU A 70 18.61 4.89 3.58
C GLU A 70 20.00 5.54 3.64
N THR A 71 20.63 5.57 4.81
CA THR A 71 21.98 6.16 4.98
C THR A 71 23.10 5.36 4.31
N ASP A 72 22.83 4.11 3.90
CA ASP A 72 23.84 3.17 3.44
C ASP A 72 23.24 2.13 2.48
N ASP A 73 23.83 1.98 1.29
CA ASP A 73 23.29 1.13 0.22
C ASP A 73 23.14 -0.34 0.64
N GLU A 74 24.02 -0.85 1.53
CA GLU A 74 23.91 -2.21 2.05
C GLU A 74 22.64 -2.38 2.90
N LYS A 75 22.35 -1.43 3.80
CA LYS A 75 21.13 -1.47 4.64
C LYS A 75 19.87 -1.26 3.80
N LYS A 76 19.88 -0.33 2.85
CA LYS A 76 18.79 -0.14 1.89
C LYS A 76 18.52 -1.43 1.11
N GLY A 77 19.56 -2.11 0.65
CA GLY A 77 19.47 -3.42 0.01
C GLY A 77 18.81 -4.48 0.90
N LYS A 78 19.21 -4.59 2.17
CA LYS A 78 18.60 -5.54 3.12
C LYS A 78 17.12 -5.24 3.39
N LEU A 79 16.76 -3.96 3.52
CA LEU A 79 15.36 -3.54 3.64
C LEU A 79 14.55 -3.95 2.40
N ASN A 80 15.09 -3.70 1.22
CA ASN A 80 14.46 -4.10 -0.05
C ASN A 80 14.26 -5.62 -0.13
N ASP A 81 15.27 -6.41 0.22
CA ASP A 81 15.17 -7.88 0.26
C ASP A 81 14.10 -8.37 1.24
N LEU A 82 14.02 -7.73 2.41
CA LEU A 82 12.99 -8.02 3.41
C LEU A 82 11.59 -7.73 2.86
N LEU A 83 11.40 -6.57 2.22
CA LEU A 83 10.12 -6.20 1.61
C LEU A 83 9.73 -7.19 0.50
N MET A 84 10.64 -7.48 -0.43
CA MET A 84 10.38 -8.46 -1.49
C MET A 84 9.98 -9.82 -0.92
N LYS A 85 10.68 -10.29 0.11
CA LYS A 85 10.44 -11.61 0.71
C LYS A 85 9.07 -11.73 1.40
N ASN A 86 8.60 -10.65 2.03
CA ASN A 86 7.42 -10.70 2.90
C ASN A 86 6.15 -10.10 2.29
N TYR A 87 6.27 -9.30 1.23
CA TYR A 87 5.16 -8.56 0.61
C TYR A 87 5.02 -8.86 -0.90
N THR A 88 5.54 -9.99 -1.37
CA THR A 88 5.28 -10.45 -2.75
C THR A 88 4.79 -11.89 -2.76
N LEU A 89 4.15 -12.27 -3.87
CA LEU A 89 3.54 -13.59 -4.04
C LEU A 89 2.50 -13.87 -2.95
N CYS A 90 1.72 -12.85 -2.61
CA CYS A 90 0.70 -12.92 -1.58
C CYS A 90 -0.50 -13.74 -2.06
N ILE A 91 -1.09 -14.49 -1.14
CA ILE A 91 -2.21 -15.39 -1.37
C ILE A 91 -3.48 -14.71 -0.88
N VAL A 92 -4.40 -14.50 -1.82
CA VAL A 92 -5.70 -13.88 -1.60
C VAL A 92 -6.66 -14.89 -0.93
N ASN A 93 -7.30 -14.49 0.17
CA ASN A 93 -8.33 -15.27 0.85
C ASN A 93 -9.75 -14.79 0.47
N GLU A 94 -10.80 -15.47 0.94
CA GLU A 94 -12.19 -15.14 0.58
C GLU A 94 -12.65 -13.76 1.10
N GLU A 95 -12.15 -13.29 2.24
CA GLU A 95 -12.52 -11.96 2.76
C GLU A 95 -11.93 -10.84 1.88
N HIS A 96 -10.69 -10.99 1.41
CA HIS A 96 -10.10 -10.07 0.44
C HIS A 96 -10.92 -10.01 -0.86
N LYS A 97 -11.36 -11.17 -1.36
CA LYS A 97 -12.19 -11.23 -2.58
C LYS A 97 -13.50 -10.47 -2.42
N LYS A 98 -14.21 -10.67 -1.31
CA LYS A 98 -15.47 -9.94 -1.04
C LYS A 98 -15.30 -8.43 -1.10
N VAL A 99 -14.19 -7.91 -0.58
CA VAL A 99 -13.87 -6.48 -0.66
C VAL A 99 -13.54 -6.09 -2.10
N LEU A 100 -12.65 -6.82 -2.78
CA LEU A 100 -12.17 -6.47 -4.12
C LEU A 100 -13.20 -6.70 -5.24
N ASP A 101 -14.21 -7.55 -5.02
CA ASP A 101 -15.31 -7.83 -5.96
C ASP A 101 -16.31 -6.67 -6.05
N LEU A 102 -16.33 -5.77 -5.06
CA LEU A 102 -17.18 -4.59 -5.12
C LEU A 102 -16.72 -3.68 -6.27
N PRO A 103 -17.66 -3.05 -7.01
CA PRO A 103 -17.34 -2.33 -8.23
C PRO A 103 -16.77 -0.93 -7.96
N TRP A 104 -15.74 -0.83 -7.13
CA TRP A 104 -15.13 0.41 -6.69
C TRP A 104 -14.84 1.37 -7.85
N ARG A 105 -15.08 2.65 -7.56
CA ARG A 105 -14.73 3.76 -8.45
C ARG A 105 -13.22 3.81 -8.67
N ALA A 106 -12.47 3.71 -7.58
CA ALA A 106 -11.02 3.59 -7.56
C ALA A 106 -10.57 2.83 -6.31
N ILE A 107 -9.42 2.17 -6.41
CA ILE A 107 -8.77 1.45 -5.31
C ILE A 107 -7.43 2.13 -5.04
N PHE A 108 -7.23 2.58 -3.81
CA PHE A 108 -5.99 3.13 -3.30
C PHE A 108 -5.43 2.21 -2.22
N THR A 109 -4.12 2.15 -2.08
CA THR A 109 -3.47 1.41 -1.02
C THR A 109 -2.21 2.11 -0.53
N THR A 110 -1.93 1.93 0.75
CA THR A 110 -0.65 2.32 1.39
C THR A 110 0.22 1.11 1.72
N ASN A 111 -0.29 -0.09 1.44
CA ASN A 111 0.42 -1.34 1.68
C ASN A 111 1.48 -1.57 0.60
N PHE A 112 2.47 -2.38 0.94
CA PHE A 112 3.52 -2.79 0.02
C PHE A 112 3.23 -4.14 -0.67
N ASP A 113 2.28 -4.92 -0.15
CA ASP A 113 1.93 -6.24 -0.69
C ASP A 113 1.26 -6.19 -2.05
N ASP A 114 1.34 -7.30 -2.78
CA ASP A 114 0.75 -7.46 -4.12
C ASP A 114 -0.66 -8.10 -4.11
N LEU A 115 -1.35 -8.14 -2.96
CA LEU A 115 -2.62 -8.86 -2.80
C LEU A 115 -3.70 -8.39 -3.78
N ALA A 116 -3.85 -7.07 -3.94
CA ALA A 116 -4.94 -6.50 -4.72
C ALA A 116 -4.86 -6.92 -6.20
N GLU A 117 -3.70 -6.79 -6.83
CA GLU A 117 -3.49 -7.21 -8.21
C GLU A 117 -3.30 -8.73 -8.38
N GLU A 118 -2.96 -9.46 -7.32
CA GLU A 118 -3.01 -10.92 -7.35
C GLU A 118 -4.44 -11.43 -7.58
N TYR A 119 -5.46 -10.70 -7.12
CA TYR A 119 -6.85 -10.99 -7.45
C TYR A 119 -7.31 -10.27 -8.73
N LEU A 120 -7.08 -8.97 -8.82
CA LEU A 120 -7.57 -8.08 -9.88
C LEU A 120 -6.63 -8.06 -11.10
N LYS A 121 -6.30 -9.22 -11.67
CA LYS A 121 -5.31 -9.37 -12.76
C LYS A 121 -5.55 -8.52 -14.00
N SER A 122 -6.79 -8.08 -14.23
CA SER A 122 -7.16 -7.21 -15.36
C SER A 122 -6.84 -5.72 -15.12
N HIS A 123 -6.65 -5.32 -13.86
CA HIS A 123 -6.34 -3.95 -13.49
C HIS A 123 -4.88 -3.62 -13.81
N GLN A 124 -4.58 -2.33 -13.90
CA GLN A 124 -3.21 -1.84 -14.01
C GLN A 124 -2.77 -1.27 -12.66
N VAL A 125 -1.53 -1.52 -12.29
CA VAL A 125 -0.95 -0.98 -11.05
C VAL A 125 -0.25 0.34 -11.37
N ILE A 126 -0.58 1.37 -10.58
CA ILE A 126 0.01 2.70 -10.67
C ILE A 126 0.73 2.97 -9.36
N THR A 127 2.05 3.07 -9.43
CA THR A 127 2.92 3.38 -8.30
C THR A 127 3.58 4.75 -8.49
N PRO A 128 4.31 5.29 -7.50
CA PRO A 128 4.94 6.59 -7.64
C PRO A 128 6.06 6.63 -8.71
N SER A 129 6.55 5.46 -9.13
CA SER A 129 7.54 5.30 -10.21
C SER A 129 6.90 4.97 -11.58
N PHE A 130 5.56 4.92 -11.67
CA PHE A 130 4.85 4.54 -12.89
C PHE A 130 5.07 5.52 -14.05
N ASP A 131 5.49 4.99 -15.20
CA ASP A 131 5.61 5.77 -16.44
C ASP A 131 4.22 6.07 -17.03
N ILE A 132 3.76 7.32 -16.88
CA ILE A 132 2.46 7.79 -17.37
C ILE A 132 2.22 7.52 -18.86
N LYS A 133 3.27 7.41 -19.68
CA LYS A 133 3.14 7.08 -21.11
C LYS A 133 2.62 5.67 -21.35
N LYS A 134 2.75 4.78 -20.35
CA LYS A 134 2.25 3.40 -20.38
C LYS A 134 0.83 3.27 -19.86
N PHE A 135 0.19 4.37 -19.43
CA PHE A 135 -1.16 4.35 -18.89
C PHE A 135 -2.17 3.83 -19.92
N ASN A 136 -2.98 2.84 -19.53
CA ASN A 136 -3.99 2.25 -20.39
C ASN A 136 -5.39 2.63 -19.93
N THR A 137 -6.09 3.48 -20.66
CA THR A 137 -7.44 3.97 -20.31
C THR A 137 -8.52 2.87 -20.26
N GLN A 138 -8.27 1.69 -20.82
CA GLN A 138 -9.20 0.56 -20.79
C GLN A 138 -9.07 -0.30 -19.52
N LYS A 139 -7.98 -0.14 -18.77
CA LYS A 139 -7.74 -0.86 -17.52
C LYS A 139 -8.09 0.02 -16.33
N LYS A 140 -8.82 -0.53 -15.37
CA LYS A 140 -9.03 0.13 -14.08
C LYS A 140 -7.70 0.17 -13.30
N PRO A 141 -7.36 1.31 -12.67
CA PRO A 141 -6.13 1.45 -11.90
C PRO A 141 -6.28 0.96 -10.45
N ILE A 142 -5.19 0.43 -9.90
CA ILE A 142 -4.96 0.24 -8.46
C ILE A 142 -3.77 1.15 -8.10
N TYR A 143 -4.00 2.10 -7.21
CA TYR A 143 -3.02 3.13 -6.87
C TYR A 143 -2.26 2.79 -5.59
N TYR A 144 -0.95 2.57 -5.70
CA TYR A 144 -0.05 2.38 -4.57
C TYR A 144 0.59 3.71 -4.20
N LEU A 145 0.12 4.33 -3.12
CA LEU A 145 0.59 5.65 -2.71
C LEU A 145 2.03 5.64 -2.17
N HIS A 146 2.43 4.52 -1.56
CA HIS A 146 3.74 4.34 -0.94
C HIS A 146 4.69 3.43 -1.74
N GLY A 147 4.35 3.15 -3.01
CA GLY A 147 5.06 2.15 -3.81
C GLY A 147 4.69 0.73 -3.41
N ARG A 148 5.30 -0.24 -4.10
CA ARG A 148 4.94 -1.66 -4.02
C ARG A 148 6.18 -2.53 -3.96
N ALA A 149 6.21 -3.53 -3.08
CA ALA A 149 7.36 -4.42 -2.92
C ALA A 149 7.72 -5.19 -4.19
N ARG A 150 6.72 -5.56 -5.01
CA ARG A 150 6.94 -6.22 -6.30
C ARG A 150 7.74 -5.35 -7.30
N ASP A 151 7.73 -4.02 -7.16
CA ASP A 151 8.52 -3.14 -8.04
C ASP A 151 10.02 -3.26 -7.75
N LEU A 152 10.41 -3.72 -6.55
CA LEU A 152 11.82 -3.98 -6.19
C LEU A 152 12.44 -5.15 -6.99
N LEU A 153 11.60 -6.00 -7.59
CA LEU A 153 12.07 -7.08 -8.48
C LEU A 153 12.55 -6.54 -9.85
N ASP A 154 12.15 -5.32 -10.22
CA ASP A 154 12.59 -4.68 -11.45
C ASP A 154 13.84 -3.84 -11.19
N SER A 155 15.00 -4.36 -11.61
CA SER A 155 16.29 -3.67 -11.42
C SER A 155 16.46 -2.43 -12.31
N GLN A 156 15.50 -2.10 -13.18
CA GLN A 156 15.62 -1.02 -14.17
C GLN A 156 15.10 0.33 -13.67
N SER A 157 14.45 0.40 -12.50
CA SER A 157 13.93 1.64 -11.93
C SER A 157 14.05 1.66 -10.42
N ASP A 158 14.26 2.83 -9.83
CA ASP A 158 14.04 3.03 -8.40
C ASP A 158 12.53 2.94 -8.11
N PRO A 159 12.07 1.94 -7.34
CA PRO A 159 10.64 1.71 -7.13
C PRO A 159 9.97 2.78 -6.27
N ALA A 160 10.73 3.70 -5.68
CA ALA A 160 10.23 4.82 -4.89
C ALA A 160 9.32 4.37 -3.72
N ILE A 161 9.82 3.42 -2.93
CA ILE A 161 9.15 2.94 -1.72
C ILE A 161 9.15 4.05 -0.66
N VAL A 162 8.00 4.29 -0.04
CA VAL A 162 7.81 5.37 0.94
C VAL A 162 7.59 4.79 2.33
N ILE A 163 8.62 4.85 3.17
CA ILE A 163 8.57 4.43 4.59
C ILE A 163 9.22 5.49 5.49
N SER A 164 10.37 6.04 5.07
CA SER A 164 11.09 7.09 5.79
C SER A 164 10.41 8.46 5.65
N GLU A 165 10.76 9.40 6.54
CA GLU A 165 10.26 10.77 6.45
C GLU A 165 10.82 11.47 5.21
N THR A 166 12.10 11.24 4.90
CA THR A 166 12.74 11.76 3.69
C THR A 166 12.02 11.27 2.43
N ALA A 167 11.71 9.98 2.32
CA ALA A 167 10.98 9.43 1.17
C ALA A 167 9.57 10.05 1.06
N TYR A 168 8.89 10.29 2.18
CA TYR A 168 7.57 10.92 2.18
C TYR A 168 7.60 12.37 1.68
N LEU A 169 8.60 13.15 2.09
CA LEU A 169 8.78 14.53 1.60
C LEU A 169 9.11 14.54 0.11
N GLU A 170 10.04 13.69 -0.33
CA GLU A 170 10.43 13.58 -1.73
C GLU A 170 9.25 13.18 -2.61
N ILE A 171 8.45 12.20 -2.19
CA ILE A 171 7.34 11.69 -2.99
C ILE A 171 6.22 12.72 -3.10
N LYS A 172 5.94 13.46 -2.03
CA LYS A 172 4.93 14.53 -2.04
C LYS A 172 5.30 15.65 -3.01
N GLU A 173 6.59 15.94 -3.17
CA GLU A 173 7.06 16.90 -4.15
C GLU A 173 7.06 16.35 -5.58
N LYS A 174 7.58 15.14 -5.78
CA LYS A 174 7.79 14.52 -7.11
C LYS A 174 6.49 13.97 -7.73
N ASN A 175 5.57 13.45 -6.91
CA ASN A 175 4.38 12.72 -7.34
C ASN A 175 3.06 13.44 -7.06
N ARG A 176 3.04 14.76 -7.25
CA ARG A 176 1.81 15.57 -7.17
C ARG A 176 0.67 15.04 -8.02
N ASN A 177 0.96 14.38 -9.14
CA ASN A 177 -0.07 13.81 -10.01
C ASN A 177 -0.83 12.66 -9.34
N LEU A 178 -0.15 11.77 -8.61
CA LEU A 178 -0.79 10.64 -7.94
C LEU A 178 -1.68 11.12 -6.79
N TYR A 179 -1.20 12.09 -6.00
CA TYR A 179 -2.00 12.72 -4.95
C TYR A 179 -3.16 13.55 -5.51
N ALA A 180 -2.97 14.26 -6.63
CA ALA A 180 -4.07 14.96 -7.29
C ALA A 180 -5.15 14.01 -7.80
N VAL A 181 -4.77 12.81 -8.27
CA VAL A 181 -5.74 11.76 -8.61
C VAL A 181 -6.51 11.30 -7.37
N LEU A 182 -5.84 11.05 -6.25
CA LEU A 182 -6.49 10.73 -4.98
C LEU A 182 -7.48 11.82 -4.57
N GLU A 183 -7.08 13.08 -4.57
CA GLU A 183 -7.94 14.23 -4.24
C GLU A 183 -9.16 14.30 -5.16
N ASN A 184 -8.97 14.17 -6.46
CA ASN A 184 -10.06 14.18 -7.44
C ASN A 184 -11.05 13.02 -7.22
N GLU A 185 -10.54 11.83 -6.94
CA GLU A 185 -11.38 10.65 -6.69
C GLU A 185 -12.14 10.76 -5.37
N ILE A 186 -11.52 11.29 -4.31
CA ILE A 186 -12.21 11.60 -3.05
C ILE A 186 -13.33 12.62 -3.29
N HIS A 187 -13.09 13.67 -4.06
CA HIS A 187 -14.11 14.69 -4.37
C HIS A 187 -15.27 14.14 -5.21
N ALA A 188 -14.99 13.18 -6.09
CA ALA A 188 -16.00 12.58 -6.98
C ALA A 188 -16.75 11.40 -6.33
N ALA A 189 -16.21 10.81 -5.27
CA ALA A 189 -16.83 9.68 -4.59
C ALA A 189 -17.97 10.13 -3.68
N SER A 190 -19.01 9.31 -3.59
CA SER A 190 -20.09 9.51 -2.61
C SER A 190 -19.67 9.07 -1.21
N HIS A 191 -18.83 8.03 -1.12
CA HIS A 191 -18.31 7.50 0.14
C HIS A 191 -16.86 6.99 -0.03
N VAL A 192 -16.13 6.99 1.09
CA VAL A 192 -14.77 6.44 1.21
C VAL A 192 -14.79 5.28 2.20
N PHE A 193 -14.37 4.10 1.74
CA PHE A 193 -14.19 2.92 2.59
C PHE A 193 -12.72 2.75 2.91
N LEU A 194 -12.43 2.41 4.16
CA LEU A 194 -11.06 2.28 4.66
C LEU A 194 -10.94 0.93 5.36
N SER A 195 -10.11 0.04 4.84
CA SER A 195 -9.80 -1.25 5.47
C SER A 195 -8.45 -1.15 6.16
N ASP A 196 -8.42 -0.37 7.24
CA ASP A 196 -7.26 -0.20 8.09
C ASP A 196 -7.52 -0.77 9.48
N THR A 197 -6.45 -1.10 10.21
CA THR A 197 -6.51 -1.70 11.53
C THR A 197 -7.09 -0.79 12.61
N LEU A 198 -6.97 0.54 12.48
CA LEU A 198 -7.61 1.58 13.28
C LEU A 198 -7.03 2.94 12.83
N PHE A 199 -7.88 3.93 12.53
CA PHE A 199 -7.43 5.31 12.30
C PHE A 199 -6.94 5.95 13.61
N GLU A 200 -5.67 6.32 13.67
CA GLU A 200 -5.28 7.59 14.29
C GLU A 200 -5.11 8.63 13.17
N ILE A 201 -6.18 9.38 12.88
CA ILE A 201 -5.98 10.71 12.29
C ILE A 201 -5.46 11.56 13.44
N GLN A 202 -4.14 11.75 13.52
CA GLN A 202 -3.62 12.87 14.29
C GLN A 202 -4.05 14.16 13.57
N LYS A 203 -4.97 14.88 14.21
CA LYS A 203 -5.30 16.26 13.87
C LYS A 203 -4.25 17.21 14.41
#